data_AF-A0A3S4P2S3-F1
#
_entry.id   AF-A0A3S4P2S3-F1
#
_cell.length_a   1.000
_cell.length_b   1.000
_cell.length_c   1.000
_cell.angle_alpha   90.00
_cell.angle_beta   90.00
_cell.angle_gamma   90.00
#
_symmetry.space_group_name_H-M   'P 1'
#
loop_
_entity.id
_entity.type
_entity.pdbx_description
1 polymer ?
#
loop_
_entity_poly.entity_id
_entity_poly.type
_entity_poly.pdbx_seq_one_letter_code
_entity_poly.pdbx_strand_id
1 'polypeptide(L)'
;MLSFLASPGGTSERSSIMVGEVDATTASGIHGLADENEDIRVHVVSREQAYQWVEEGKIDNAASVIALQWLQLHHQALKNEWA
;
A
#
# COMPACT_ATOMS: atom_id res chain seq x y z
N MET A 1 0.57 -5.89 14.16
CA MET A 1 1.47 -5.58 13.02
C MET A 1 1.55 -6.80 12.11
N LEU A 2 1.06 -6.70 10.88
CA LEU A 2 1.15 -7.77 9.88
C LEU A 2 2.56 -7.78 9.28
N SER A 3 3.12 -8.96 9.01
CA SER A 3 4.39 -9.09 8.27
C SER A 3 4.43 -10.39 7.46
N PHE A 4 5.16 -10.40 6.36
CA PHE A 4 5.24 -11.53 5.43
C PHE A 4 6.67 -11.72 4.90
N LEU A 5 6.98 -12.94 4.47
CA LEU A 5 8.24 -13.24 3.76
C LEU A 5 8.05 -12.93 2.27
N ALA A 6 8.96 -12.15 1.68
CA ALA A 6 8.83 -11.71 0.28
C ALA A 6 8.90 -12.89 -0.70
N SER A 7 9.83 -13.82 -0.47
CA SER A 7 9.92 -15.09 -1.20
C SER A 7 10.58 -16.15 -0.32
N PRO A 8 9.82 -16.93 0.46
CA PRO A 8 10.37 -17.85 1.48
C PRO A 8 11.25 -18.97 0.89
N GLY A 9 11.19 -19.21 -0.42
CA GLY A 9 12.07 -20.15 -1.11
C GLY A 9 13.41 -19.57 -1.57
N GLY A 10 13.55 -18.23 -1.62
CA GLY A 10 14.73 -17.56 -2.21
C GLY A 10 15.37 -16.49 -1.33
N THR A 11 14.66 -15.97 -0.33
CA THR A 11 15.16 -14.94 0.58
C THR A 11 14.59 -15.10 1.99
N SER A 12 15.36 -14.66 2.99
CA SER A 12 14.90 -14.49 4.38
C SER A 12 14.27 -13.11 4.64
N GLU A 13 14.19 -12.26 3.61
CA GLU A 13 13.60 -10.93 3.70
C GLU A 13 12.16 -10.99 4.21
N ARG A 14 11.91 -10.19 5.24
CA ARG A 14 10.60 -10.03 5.87
C ARG A 14 10.18 -8.57 5.81
N SER A 15 9.02 -8.32 5.25
CA SER A 15 8.41 -6.99 5.19
C SER A 15 7.31 -6.85 6.22
N SER A 16 7.29 -5.73 6.94
CA SER A 16 6.20 -5.35 7.86
C SER A 16 5.24 -4.41 7.15
N ILE A 17 3.94 -4.61 7.34
CA ILE A 17 2.90 -3.75 6.79
C ILE A 17 2.38 -2.82 7.89
N MET A 18 2.35 -1.54 7.57
CA MET A 18 1.90 -0.45 8.44
C MET A 18 0.78 0.31 7.73
N VAL A 19 -0.09 0.97 8.51
CA VAL A 19 -1.15 1.84 8.01
C VAL A 19 -1.05 3.18 8.73
N GLY A 20 -1.33 4.27 8.02
CA GLY A 20 -1.35 5.62 8.59
C GLY A 20 -2.51 6.43 8.02
N GLU A 21 -3.14 7.23 8.88
CA GLU A 21 -4.07 8.27 8.46
C GLU A 21 -3.28 9.47 7.92
N VAL A 22 -3.70 9.98 6.76
CA VAL A 22 -3.02 11.08 6.08
C VAL A 22 -4.02 12.05 5.48
N ASP A 23 -3.68 13.34 5.43
CA ASP A 23 -4.31 14.28 4.51
C ASP A 23 -3.60 14.18 3.15
N ALA A 24 -4.29 13.60 2.18
CA ALA A 24 -3.79 13.41 0.82
C ALA A 24 -4.27 14.49 -0.17
N THR A 25 -4.92 15.56 0.29
CA THR A 25 -5.52 16.59 -0.58
C THR A 25 -4.52 17.29 -1.50
N THR A 26 -3.26 17.40 -1.06
CA THR A 26 -2.18 18.01 -1.85
C THR A 26 -1.23 16.97 -2.47
N ALA A 27 -1.46 15.68 -2.26
CA ALA A 27 -0.57 14.62 -2.71
C ALA A 27 -0.68 14.44 -4.24
N SER A 28 0.38 14.81 -4.96
CA SER A 28 0.44 14.73 -6.42
C SER A 28 1.88 14.79 -6.91
N GLY A 29 2.11 14.51 -8.20
CA GLY A 29 3.40 14.71 -8.87
C GLY A 29 4.28 13.47 -8.94
N ILE A 30 5.54 13.73 -9.31
CA ILE A 30 6.63 12.77 -9.40
C ILE A 30 7.67 13.14 -8.34
N HIS A 31 8.10 12.16 -7.57
CA HIS A 31 9.03 12.32 -6.46
C HIS A 31 10.13 11.27 -6.54
N GLY A 32 11.19 11.50 -5.79
CA GLY A 32 12.37 10.64 -5.73
C GLY A 32 13.52 11.44 -5.12
N LEU A 33 14.45 10.79 -4.44
CA LEU A 33 15.65 11.45 -3.96
C LEU A 33 16.64 11.61 -5.13
N ALA A 34 17.28 12.78 -5.20
CA ALA A 34 18.20 13.11 -6.29
C ALA A 34 19.34 12.09 -6.43
N ASP A 35 19.80 11.53 -5.31
CA ASP A 35 20.89 10.57 -5.26
C ASP A 35 20.46 9.11 -5.51
N GLU A 36 19.15 8.82 -5.45
CA GLU A 36 18.59 7.48 -5.68
C GLU A 36 18.11 7.28 -7.12
N ASN A 37 18.03 8.38 -7.89
CA ASN A 37 17.71 8.38 -9.31
C ASN A 37 16.36 7.70 -9.64
N GLU A 38 15.39 7.90 -8.75
CA GLU A 38 14.03 7.37 -8.86
C GLU A 38 13.04 8.39 -9.45
N ASP A 39 12.01 7.89 -10.15
CA ASP A 39 10.88 8.65 -10.69
C ASP A 39 9.57 7.98 -10.21
N ILE A 40 9.16 8.31 -8.98
CA ILE A 40 8.01 7.71 -8.30
C ILE A 40 6.79 8.62 -8.48
N ARG A 41 5.79 8.13 -9.22
CA ARG A 41 4.52 8.83 -9.42
C ARG A 41 3.53 8.54 -8.29
N VAL A 42 2.96 9.59 -7.73
CA VAL A 42 1.88 9.48 -6.73
C VAL A 42 0.53 9.26 -7.41
N HIS A 43 -0.21 8.27 -6.93
CA HIS A 43 -1.59 8.00 -7.31
C HIS A 43 -2.50 8.09 -6.08
N VAL A 44 -3.39 9.08 -6.07
CA VAL A 44 -4.46 9.19 -5.06
C VAL A 44 -5.74 8.62 -5.66
N VAL A 45 -6.24 7.54 -5.06
CA VAL A 45 -7.46 6.85 -5.50
C VAL A 45 -8.34 6.52 -4.31
N SER A 46 -9.64 6.32 -4.57
CA SER A 46 -10.52 5.78 -3.55
C SER A 46 -10.09 4.35 -3.20
N ARG A 47 -10.38 3.98 -1.95
CA ARG A 47 -10.13 2.65 -1.42
C ARG A 47 -10.84 1.57 -2.26
N GLU A 48 -12.08 1.84 -2.66
CA GLU A 48 -12.90 0.97 -3.51
C GLU A 48 -12.26 0.76 -4.89
N GLN A 49 -11.71 1.82 -5.50
CA GLN A 49 -11.01 1.71 -6.77
C GLN A 49 -9.73 0.88 -6.64
N ALA A 50 -8.97 1.08 -5.57
CA ALA A 50 -7.75 0.31 -5.30
C ALA A 50 -8.06 -1.19 -5.15
N TYR A 51 -9.15 -1.55 -4.47
CA TYR A 51 -9.59 -2.94 -4.35
C TYR A 51 -9.96 -3.54 -5.71
N GLN A 52 -10.71 -2.80 -6.52
CA GLN A 52 -11.03 -3.23 -7.89
C GLN A 52 -9.76 -3.43 -8.73
N TRP A 53 -8.75 -2.57 -8.60
CA TRP A 53 -7.49 -2.72 -9.32
C TRP A 53 -6.68 -3.94 -8.90
N VAL A 54 -6.82 -4.41 -7.65
CA VAL A 54 -6.27 -5.70 -7.22
C VAL A 54 -7.00 -6.85 -7.94
N GLU A 55 -8.34 -6.83 -7.99
CA GLU A 55 -9.11 -7.87 -8.70
C GLU A 55 -8.87 -7.88 -10.21
N GLU A 56 -8.68 -6.71 -10.81
CA GLU A 56 -8.34 -6.55 -12.24
C GLU A 56 -6.88 -6.90 -12.56
N GLY A 57 -6.04 -7.14 -11.54
CA GLY A 57 -4.61 -7.42 -11.72
C GLY A 57 -3.78 -6.21 -12.14
N LYS A 58 -4.30 -4.98 -12.00
CA LYS A 58 -3.52 -3.74 -12.22
C LYS A 58 -2.56 -3.43 -11.08
N ILE A 59 -2.92 -3.84 -9.86
CA ILE A 59 -2.02 -3.90 -8.72
C ILE A 59 -1.71 -5.37 -8.47
N ASP A 60 -0.53 -5.81 -8.91
CA ASP A 60 -0.07 -7.21 -8.86
C ASP A 60 1.17 -7.40 -7.98
N ASN A 61 1.74 -6.32 -7.45
CA ASN A 61 2.83 -6.39 -6.48
C ASN A 61 2.35 -6.99 -5.15
N ALA A 62 3.03 -8.03 -4.68
CA ALA A 62 2.63 -8.79 -3.48
C ALA A 62 2.45 -7.92 -2.23
N ALA A 63 3.38 -6.99 -1.95
CA ALA A 63 3.28 -6.12 -0.77
C ALA A 63 2.03 -5.24 -0.83
N SER A 64 1.75 -4.66 -1.99
CA SER A 64 0.59 -3.80 -2.22
C SER A 64 -0.73 -4.57 -2.14
N VAL A 65 -0.80 -5.75 -2.74
CA VAL A 65 -1.98 -6.64 -2.66
C VAL A 65 -2.26 -7.02 -1.21
N ILE A 66 -1.25 -7.45 -0.45
CA ILE A 66 -1.38 -7.82 0.96
C ILE A 66 -1.85 -6.62 1.80
N ALA A 67 -1.28 -5.43 1.59
CA ALA A 67 -1.65 -4.23 2.33
C ALA A 67 -3.10 -3.81 2.05
N LEU A 68 -3.52 -3.81 0.79
CA LEU A 68 -4.88 -3.43 0.40
C LEU A 68 -5.92 -4.43 0.89
N GLN A 69 -5.65 -5.74 0.79
CA GLN A 69 -6.53 -6.77 1.33
C GLN A 69 -6.64 -6.67 2.86
N TRP A 70 -5.52 -6.42 3.56
CA TRP A 70 -5.56 -6.17 5.00
C TRP A 70 -6.42 -4.94 5.32
N LEU A 71 -6.24 -3.83 4.60
CA LEU A 71 -7.08 -2.64 4.78
C LEU A 71 -8.57 -2.96 4.54
N GLN A 72 -8.90 -3.79 3.55
CA GLN A 72 -10.28 -4.18 3.28
C GLN A 72 -10.92 -4.92 4.45
N LEU A 73 -10.18 -5.82 5.10
CA LEU A 73 -10.63 -6.58 6.27
C LEU A 73 -10.79 -5.72 7.52
N HIS A 74 -9.97 -4.66 7.66
CA HIS A 74 -9.86 -3.90 8.91
C HIS A 74 -10.37 -2.45 8.84
N HIS A 75 -10.74 -1.95 7.66
CA HIS A 75 -11.13 -0.55 7.44
C HIS A 75 -12.20 -0.04 8.40
N GLN A 76 -13.27 -0.82 8.64
CA GLN A 76 -14.35 -0.34 9.49
C GLN A 76 -13.93 -0.19 10.95
N ALA A 77 -13.05 -1.07 11.42
CA ALA A 77 -12.49 -0.95 12.77
C ALA A 77 -11.57 0.27 12.86
N LEU A 78 -10.68 0.47 11.89
CA LEU A 78 -9.79 1.63 11.82
C LEU A 78 -10.57 2.94 11.78
N LYS A 79 -11.60 3.02 10.93
CA LYS A 79 -12.46 4.20 10.83
C LYS A 79 -13.15 4.55 12.14
N ASN A 80 -13.53 3.54 12.94
CA ASN A 80 -14.15 3.77 14.25
C ASN A 80 -13.12 4.17 15.31
N GLU A 81 -11.89 3.68 15.20
CA GLU A 81 -10.79 3.98 16.14
C GLU A 81 -10.24 5.40 15.95
N TRP A 82 -10.21 5.90 14.71
CA TRP A 82 -9.69 7.24 14.36
C TRP A 82 -10.76 8.32 14.27
N ALA A 83 -12.01 7.99 14.58
CA ALA A 83 -13.14 8.93 14.57
C ALA A 83 -13.08 9.96 15.71
#